data_AF-A0A3N5TUW0-F1
#
_entry.id   AF-A0A3N5TUW0-F1
#
_cell.length_a   1.000
_cell.length_b   1.000
_cell.length_c   1.000
_cell.angle_alpha   90.00
_cell.angle_beta   90.00
_cell.angle_gamma   90.00
#
_symmetry.space_group_name_H-M   'P 1'
#
loop_
_entity.id
_entity.type
_entity.pdbx_description
1 polymer ?
#
loop_
_entity_poly.entity_id
_entity_poly.type
_entity_poly.pdbx_seq_one_letter_code
_entity_poly.pdbx_strand_id
1 'polypeptide(L)'
;MIQRAVLLSCLLIIAFCSSLPCRAAEITFPTPAYDAAELQKVKDWEKTWAGKKISTENVDQVKEFLHEAVYMAMKDPAIFGAKSIWFDIVPFRPYELSPGLIAATKKYAPEARLDANESLVGYGDVAGYPFPQPKTGSEMVWNFDSNTRGDGN
;
A
#
# COMPACT_ATOMS: atom_id res chain seq x y z
N MET A 1 -24.57 3.23 55.17
CA MET A 1 -23.31 2.51 54.84
C MET A 1 -23.29 1.98 53.40
N ILE A 2 -24.40 1.45 52.88
CA ILE A 2 -24.51 0.84 51.53
C ILE A 2 -24.25 1.83 50.38
N GLN A 3 -24.74 3.07 50.47
CA GLN A 3 -24.62 4.08 49.40
C GLN A 3 -23.18 4.56 49.14
N ARG A 4 -22.32 4.53 50.15
CA ARG A 4 -20.89 4.87 50.01
C ARG A 4 -20.09 3.74 49.34
N ALA A 5 -20.46 2.49 49.60
CA ALA A 5 -19.83 1.32 48.98
C ALA A 5 -20.14 1.23 47.48
N VAL A 6 -21.37 1.59 47.07
CA VAL A 6 -21.77 1.64 45.65
C VAL A 6 -21.05 2.77 44.89
N LEU A 7 -20.91 3.95 45.49
CA LEU A 7 -20.18 5.05 44.86
C LEU A 7 -18.68 4.74 44.68
N LEU A 8 -18.05 4.10 45.68
CA LEU A 8 -16.64 3.72 45.60
C LEU A 8 -16.39 2.63 44.54
N SER A 9 -17.31 1.69 44.41
CA SER A 9 -17.22 0.62 43.40
C SER A 9 -17.45 1.14 41.98
N CYS A 10 -18.37 2.09 41.77
CA CYS A 10 -18.51 2.77 40.48
C CYS A 10 -17.27 3.59 40.09
N LEU A 11 -16.63 4.29 41.03
CA LEU A 11 -15.41 5.07 40.76
C LEU A 11 -14.21 4.16 40.41
N LEU A 12 -14.09 2.99 41.03
CA LEU A 12 -13.06 2.00 40.71
C LEU A 12 -13.24 1.39 39.32
N ILE A 13 -14.47 1.13 38.89
CA ILE A 13 -14.76 0.59 37.55
C ILE A 13 -14.46 1.63 36.46
N ILE A 14 -14.82 2.90 36.68
CA ILE A 14 -14.53 3.99 35.73
C ILE A 14 -13.02 4.19 35.57
N ALA A 15 -12.27 4.18 36.69
CA ALA A 15 -10.81 4.31 36.67
C ALA A 15 -10.12 3.15 35.92
N PHE A 16 -10.65 1.92 36.03
CA PHE A 16 -10.10 0.73 35.37
C PHE A 16 -10.44 0.68 33.87
N CYS A 17 -11.57 1.26 33.44
CA CYS A 17 -11.92 1.36 32.03
C CYS A 17 -11.13 2.46 31.30
N SER A 18 -10.70 3.52 31.99
CA SER A 18 -9.93 4.63 31.39
C SER A 18 -8.44 4.34 31.17
N SER A 19 -7.92 3.22 31.67
CA SER A 19 -6.48 2.92 31.66
C SER A 19 -6.04 1.84 30.67
N LEU A 20 -6.92 1.37 29.79
CA LEU A 20 -6.47 0.54 28.67
C LEU A 20 -5.95 1.48 27.58
N PRO A 21 -4.62 1.57 27.35
CA PRO A 21 -4.13 2.27 26.18
C PRO A 21 -4.70 1.52 24.97
N CYS A 22 -5.67 2.12 24.29
CA CYS A 22 -5.98 1.77 22.92
C CYS A 22 -4.71 2.13 22.14
N ARG A 23 -3.77 1.19 22.07
CA ARG A 23 -2.52 1.39 21.34
C ARG A 23 -2.92 1.57 19.89
N ALA A 24 -2.75 2.78 19.37
CA ALA A 24 -2.80 3.02 17.94
C ALA A 24 -1.86 2.00 17.28
N ALA A 25 -2.36 1.32 16.24
CA ALA A 25 -1.56 0.31 15.54
C ALA A 25 -0.24 0.95 15.08
N GLU A 26 0.88 0.27 15.35
CA GLU A 26 2.19 0.77 14.95
C GLU A 26 2.30 0.78 13.43
N ILE A 27 2.68 1.93 12.86
CA ILE A 27 2.79 2.08 11.41
C ILE A 27 4.02 1.32 10.91
N THR A 28 3.79 0.24 10.18
CA THR A 28 4.85 -0.47 9.44
C THR A 28 4.96 0.13 8.05
N PHE A 29 5.93 1.03 7.86
CA PHE A 29 6.25 1.65 6.57
C PHE A 29 7.77 1.82 6.42
N PRO A 30 8.37 1.46 5.27
CA PRO A 30 7.72 0.94 4.05
C PRO A 30 7.22 -0.50 4.19
N THR A 31 6.17 -0.84 3.45
CA THR A 31 5.62 -2.20 3.39
C THR A 31 6.25 -2.96 2.21
N PRO A 32 6.92 -4.10 2.45
CA PRO A 32 7.43 -4.93 1.37
C PRO A 32 6.31 -5.41 0.44
N ALA A 33 6.59 -5.50 -0.86
CA ALA A 33 5.63 -6.03 -1.85
C ALA A 33 5.36 -7.54 -1.68
N TYR A 34 6.31 -8.26 -1.10
CA TYR A 34 6.25 -9.70 -0.85
C TYR A 34 6.71 -10.00 0.57
N ASP A 35 6.06 -10.97 1.22
CA ASP A 35 6.64 -11.58 2.42
C ASP A 35 7.83 -12.49 2.06
N ALA A 36 8.49 -13.06 3.06
CA ALA A 36 9.68 -13.90 2.83
C ALA A 36 9.39 -15.16 2.00
N ALA A 37 8.22 -15.78 2.16
CA ALA A 37 7.83 -16.99 1.45
C ALA A 37 7.43 -16.66 0.00
N GLU A 38 6.71 -15.57 -0.22
CA GLU A 38 6.36 -15.07 -1.55
C GLU A 38 7.61 -14.60 -2.31
N LEU A 39 8.52 -13.89 -1.64
CA LEU A 39 9.78 -13.46 -2.24
C LEU A 39 10.62 -14.65 -2.68
N GLN A 40 10.58 -15.76 -1.94
CA GLN A 40 11.28 -16.98 -2.35
C GLN A 40 10.68 -17.57 -3.64
N LYS A 41 9.34 -17.56 -3.78
CA LYS A 41 8.68 -17.98 -5.03
C LYS A 41 9.10 -17.11 -6.22
N VAL A 42 9.20 -15.79 -6.02
CA VAL A 42 9.68 -14.86 -7.05
C VAL A 42 11.12 -15.18 -7.46
N LYS A 43 12.01 -15.39 -6.49
CA LYS A 43 13.41 -15.78 -6.75
C LYS A 43 13.55 -17.11 -7.48
N ASP A 44 12.68 -18.08 -7.17
CA ASP A 44 12.69 -19.37 -7.86
C ASP A 44 12.19 -19.26 -9.30
N TRP A 45 11.16 -18.43 -9.52
CA TRP A 45 10.68 -18.10 -10.86
C TRP A 45 11.75 -17.37 -11.70
N GLU A 46 12.48 -16.42 -11.09
CA GLU A 46 13.55 -15.65 -11.75
C GLU A 46 14.66 -16.53 -12.31
N LYS A 47 15.03 -17.62 -11.62
CA LYS A 47 16.06 -18.56 -12.13
C LYS A 47 15.72 -19.10 -13.52
N THR A 48 14.43 -19.18 -13.85
CA THR A 48 13.94 -19.70 -15.13
C THR A 48 13.77 -18.59 -16.17
N TRP A 49 13.42 -17.39 -15.75
CA TRP A 49 12.92 -16.35 -16.66
C TRP A 49 13.81 -15.11 -16.78
N ALA A 50 14.56 -14.75 -15.74
CA ALA A 50 15.41 -13.57 -15.77
C ALA A 50 16.45 -13.64 -16.90
N GLY A 51 16.63 -12.52 -17.60
CA GLY A 51 17.50 -12.39 -18.77
C GLY A 51 16.86 -12.79 -20.10
N LYS A 52 15.65 -13.38 -20.10
CA LYS A 52 14.94 -13.69 -21.34
C LYS A 52 14.28 -12.45 -21.93
N LYS A 53 14.39 -12.31 -23.25
CA LYS A 53 13.62 -11.34 -24.04
C LYS A 53 12.25 -11.90 -24.39
N ILE A 54 11.20 -11.14 -24.12
CA ILE A 54 9.83 -11.43 -24.51
C ILE A 54 9.42 -10.51 -25.65
N SER A 55 8.90 -11.10 -26.73
CA SER A 55 8.42 -10.44 -27.94
C SER A 55 7.10 -11.08 -28.39
N THR A 56 6.54 -10.62 -29.51
CA THR A 56 5.33 -11.22 -30.12
C THR A 56 5.44 -12.74 -30.32
N GLU A 57 6.65 -13.27 -30.52
CA GLU A 57 6.92 -14.67 -30.82
C GLU A 57 6.76 -15.61 -29.61
N ASN A 58 7.00 -15.11 -28.40
CA ASN A 58 7.07 -15.94 -27.18
C ASN A 58 6.28 -15.36 -25.99
N VAL A 59 5.57 -14.24 -26.17
CA VAL A 59 4.73 -13.63 -25.12
C VAL A 59 3.68 -14.57 -24.55
N ASP A 60 3.21 -15.55 -25.32
CA ASP A 60 2.25 -16.56 -24.86
C ASP A 60 2.78 -17.39 -23.67
N GLN A 61 4.11 -17.52 -23.53
CA GLN A 61 4.74 -18.25 -22.42
C GLN A 61 4.63 -17.52 -21.07
N VAL A 62 4.38 -16.21 -21.08
CA VAL A 62 4.30 -15.37 -19.88
C VAL A 62 2.95 -14.66 -19.76
N LYS A 63 1.96 -15.08 -20.55
CA LYS A 63 0.63 -14.45 -20.61
C LYS A 63 -0.01 -14.30 -19.23
N GLU A 64 0.10 -15.32 -18.38
CA GLU A 64 -0.50 -15.30 -17.04
C GLU A 64 0.08 -14.23 -16.11
N PHE A 65 1.27 -13.70 -16.42
CA PHE A 65 1.95 -12.66 -15.64
C PHE A 65 1.73 -11.25 -16.22
N LEU A 66 1.03 -11.12 -17.35
CA LEU A 66 0.77 -9.86 -18.01
C LEU A 66 -0.67 -9.42 -17.83
N HIS A 67 -0.88 -8.12 -17.63
CA HIS A 67 -2.21 -7.54 -17.76
C HIS A 67 -2.70 -7.72 -19.21
N GLU A 68 -3.99 -8.03 -19.40
CA GLU A 68 -4.57 -8.35 -20.72
C GLU A 68 -4.25 -7.29 -21.78
N ALA A 69 -4.35 -6.01 -21.41
CA ALA A 69 -4.02 -4.89 -22.30
C ALA A 69 -2.55 -4.92 -22.79
N VAL A 70 -1.60 -5.31 -21.93
CA VAL A 70 -0.18 -5.44 -22.30
C VAL A 70 0.03 -6.65 -23.21
N TYR A 71 -0.61 -7.77 -22.90
CA TYR A 71 -0.57 -8.95 -23.76
C TYR A 71 -1.11 -8.64 -25.17
N MET A 72 -2.27 -7.97 -25.25
CA MET A 72 -2.84 -7.53 -26.53
C MET A 72 -1.90 -6.60 -27.29
N ALA A 73 -1.29 -5.62 -26.60
CA ALA A 73 -0.30 -4.71 -27.18
C ALA A 73 0.88 -5.46 -27.83
N MET A 74 1.34 -6.54 -27.19
CA MET A 74 2.48 -7.31 -27.69
C MET A 74 2.10 -8.23 -28.86
N LYS A 75 0.87 -8.75 -28.88
CA LYS A 75 0.37 -9.55 -30.02
C LYS A 75 0.09 -8.69 -31.24
N ASP A 76 -0.37 -7.45 -31.04
CA ASP A 76 -0.56 -6.46 -32.10
C ASP A 76 0.06 -5.10 -31.74
N PRO A 77 1.38 -4.93 -31.97
CA PRO A 77 2.10 -3.68 -31.71
C PRO A 77 1.54 -2.46 -32.45
N ALA A 78 0.81 -2.67 -33.56
CA ALA A 78 0.28 -1.58 -34.37
C ALA A 78 -0.81 -0.77 -33.63
N ILE A 79 -1.48 -1.36 -32.63
CA ILE A 79 -2.43 -0.66 -31.74
C ILE A 79 -1.74 0.52 -31.03
N PHE A 80 -0.43 0.41 -30.76
CA PHE A 80 0.38 1.46 -30.16
C PHE A 80 1.26 2.19 -31.19
N GLY A 81 1.00 2.03 -32.49
CA GLY A 81 1.80 2.62 -33.56
C GLY A 81 3.24 2.10 -33.63
N ALA A 82 3.52 0.95 -33.00
CA ALA A 82 4.84 0.35 -32.98
C ALA A 82 4.95 -0.77 -34.03
N LYS A 83 6.15 -0.95 -34.61
CA LYS A 83 6.44 -2.09 -35.50
C LYS A 83 6.70 -3.38 -34.72
N SER A 84 7.24 -3.25 -33.51
CA SER A 84 7.46 -4.34 -32.58
C SER A 84 7.49 -3.80 -31.15
N ILE A 85 7.02 -4.62 -30.21
CA ILE A 85 7.11 -4.36 -28.77
C ILE A 85 7.78 -5.58 -28.15
N TRP A 86 8.71 -5.33 -27.24
CA TRP A 86 9.41 -6.36 -26.49
C TRP A 86 9.87 -5.82 -25.14
N PHE A 87 10.15 -6.71 -24.20
CA PHE A 87 10.79 -6.38 -22.94
C PHE A 87 11.75 -7.50 -22.52
N ASP A 88 12.72 -7.17 -21.70
CA ASP A 88 13.58 -8.16 -21.06
C ASP A 88 13.06 -8.43 -19.65
N ILE A 89 12.96 -9.70 -19.25
CA ILE A 89 12.65 -10.06 -17.87
C ILE A 89 13.88 -9.77 -17.03
N VAL A 90 13.73 -8.92 -16.03
CA VAL A 90 14.81 -8.57 -15.09
C VAL A 90 14.53 -9.15 -13.70
N PRO A 91 15.57 -9.42 -12.89
CA PRO A 91 15.37 -9.80 -11.50
C PRO A 91 14.57 -8.73 -10.74
N PHE A 92 13.74 -9.18 -9.81
CA PHE A 92 13.00 -8.32 -8.90
C PHE A 92 13.96 -7.45 -8.11
N ARG A 93 13.61 -6.17 -8.04
CA ARG A 93 14.27 -5.19 -7.20
C ARG A 93 13.19 -4.49 -6.38
N PRO A 94 13.34 -4.42 -5.05
CA PRO A 94 12.40 -3.65 -4.24
C PRO A 94 12.44 -2.18 -4.68
N TYR A 95 11.27 -1.55 -4.71
CA TYR A 95 11.20 -0.11 -4.91
C TYR A 95 11.71 0.60 -3.65
N GLU A 96 12.72 1.44 -3.81
CA GLU A 96 13.29 2.22 -2.72
C GLU A 96 12.55 3.56 -2.60
N LEU A 97 11.83 3.73 -1.49
CA LEU A 97 11.15 4.99 -1.17
C LEU A 97 12.17 6.02 -0.69
N SER A 98 11.96 7.29 -1.06
CA SER A 98 12.86 8.36 -0.64
C SER A 98 12.84 8.54 0.90
N PRO A 99 13.98 8.90 1.52
CA PRO A 99 14.03 9.14 2.96
C PRO A 99 13.01 10.18 3.44
N GLY A 100 12.77 11.22 2.63
CA GLY A 100 11.78 12.26 2.92
C GLY A 100 10.36 11.71 2.96
N LEU A 101 9.99 10.85 2.02
CA LEU A 101 8.68 10.21 1.98
C LEU A 101 8.45 9.28 3.16
N ILE A 102 9.48 8.51 3.56
CA ILE A 102 9.43 7.65 4.75
C ILE A 102 9.24 8.49 6.01
N ALA A 103 10.02 9.57 6.16
CA ALA A 103 9.95 10.44 7.33
C ALA A 103 8.59 11.14 7.44
N ALA A 104 8.08 11.68 6.33
CA ALA A 104 6.79 12.35 6.29
C ALA A 104 5.62 11.38 6.59
N THR A 105 5.64 10.19 5.98
CA THR A 105 4.64 9.15 6.25
C THR A 105 4.64 8.75 7.73
N LYS A 106 5.80 8.46 8.32
CA LYS A 106 5.89 8.11 9.75
C LYS A 106 5.42 9.23 10.68
N LYS A 107 5.63 10.49 10.29
CA LYS A 107 5.24 11.66 11.08
C LYS A 107 3.74 11.91 11.03
N TYR A 108 3.14 11.89 9.84
CA TYR A 108 1.79 12.42 9.63
C TYR A 108 0.71 11.34 9.50
N ALA A 109 1.04 10.12 9.08
CA ALA A 109 0.05 9.05 8.95
C ALA A 109 -0.71 8.72 10.26
N PRO A 110 -0.14 8.86 11.48
CA PRO A 110 -0.91 8.68 12.72
C PRO A 110 -2.06 9.70 12.91
N GLU A 111 -2.00 10.84 12.23
CA GLU A 111 -3.00 11.93 12.35
C GLU A 111 -4.12 11.81 11.30
N ALA A 112 -3.86 11.05 10.23
CA ALA A 112 -4.78 10.85 9.12
C ALA A 112 -6.02 10.06 9.56
N ARG A 113 -7.20 10.59 9.21
CA ARG A 113 -8.49 9.92 9.42
C ARG A 113 -9.49 10.36 8.37
N LEU A 114 -10.51 9.54 8.16
CA LEU A 114 -11.66 9.91 7.34
C LEU A 114 -12.79 10.44 8.25
N ASP A 115 -13.47 11.49 7.79
CA ASP A 115 -14.68 11.98 8.45
C ASP A 115 -15.93 11.17 8.03
N ALA A 116 -17.12 11.61 8.45
CA ALA A 116 -18.39 10.95 8.14
C ALA A 116 -18.74 10.95 6.63
N ASN A 117 -18.12 11.82 5.84
CA ASN A 117 -18.28 11.89 4.38
C ASN A 117 -17.13 11.20 3.64
N GLU A 118 -16.37 10.37 4.35
CA GLU A 118 -15.15 9.71 3.84
C GLU A 118 -14.10 10.69 3.32
N SER A 119 -14.10 11.94 3.81
CA SER A 119 -13.11 12.95 3.43
C SER A 119 -11.89 12.88 4.33
N LEU A 120 -10.69 13.03 3.74
CA LEU A 120 -9.43 13.03 4.48
C LEU A 120 -9.32 14.29 5.33
N VAL A 121 -9.18 14.11 6.64
CA VAL A 121 -8.97 15.20 7.60
C VAL A 121 -7.66 15.01 8.36
N GLY A 122 -7.00 16.11 8.68
CA GLY A 122 -5.70 16.09 9.39
C GLY A 122 -4.51 15.76 8.49
N TYR A 123 -4.65 15.86 7.17
CA TYR A 123 -3.61 15.48 6.20
C TYR A 123 -3.54 16.37 4.93
N GLY A 124 -4.23 17.52 4.89
CA GLY A 124 -4.38 18.32 3.66
C GLY A 124 -3.07 18.82 3.03
N ASP A 125 -2.22 19.48 3.82
CA ASP A 125 -0.97 20.10 3.33
C ASP A 125 0.29 19.28 3.64
N VAL A 126 0.17 17.96 3.87
CA VAL A 126 1.28 17.14 4.34
C VAL A 126 1.68 16.07 3.34
N ALA A 127 2.98 15.85 3.21
CA ALA A 127 3.53 14.82 2.35
C ALA A 127 3.44 13.43 3.00
N GLY A 128 3.35 12.38 2.17
CA GLY A 128 3.37 10.99 2.62
C GLY A 128 2.18 10.17 2.12
N TYR A 129 2.08 8.95 2.64
CA TYR A 129 0.87 8.14 2.53
C TYR A 129 -0.02 8.36 3.75
N PRO A 130 -1.27 8.84 3.62
CA PRO A 130 -2.17 9.02 4.76
C PRO A 130 -2.47 7.70 5.45
N PHE A 131 -2.69 6.64 4.69
CA PHE A 131 -3.06 5.32 5.22
C PHE A 131 -2.07 4.25 4.71
N PRO A 132 -0.84 4.15 5.26
CA PRO A 132 0.17 3.19 4.79
C PRO A 132 -0.26 1.72 4.91
N GLN A 133 -1.24 1.44 5.77
CA GLN A 133 -1.90 0.14 5.92
C GLN A 133 -3.41 0.33 5.82
N PRO A 134 -3.95 0.54 4.60
CA PRO A 134 -5.35 0.90 4.43
C PRO A 134 -6.25 -0.30 4.77
N LYS A 135 -7.34 -0.03 5.49
CA LYS A 135 -8.33 -1.00 5.97
C LYS A 135 -9.60 -0.98 5.13
N THR A 136 -9.84 0.10 4.41
CA THR A 136 -11.05 0.31 3.59
C THR A 136 -10.68 0.75 2.17
N GLY A 137 -11.61 0.57 1.24
CA GLY A 137 -11.44 1.07 -0.13
C GLY A 137 -11.27 2.59 -0.17
N SER A 138 -11.96 3.31 0.71
CA SER A 138 -11.88 4.77 0.82
C SER A 138 -10.48 5.24 1.25
N GLU A 139 -9.85 4.54 2.19
CA GLU A 139 -8.44 4.81 2.57
C GLU A 139 -7.47 4.55 1.40
N MET A 140 -7.71 3.52 0.59
CA MET A 140 -6.92 3.26 -0.63
C MET A 140 -7.08 4.37 -1.67
N VAL A 141 -8.31 4.86 -1.87
CA VAL A 141 -8.61 5.97 -2.79
C VAL A 141 -7.84 7.22 -2.37
N TRP A 142 -7.83 7.57 -1.08
CA TRP A 142 -7.07 8.73 -0.60
C TRP A 142 -5.57 8.58 -0.75
N ASN A 143 -5.01 7.38 -0.57
CA ASN A 143 -3.61 7.13 -0.91
C ASN A 143 -3.33 7.38 -2.39
N PHE A 144 -4.20 6.90 -3.29
CA PHE A 144 -4.04 7.12 -4.73
C PHE A 144 -4.17 8.61 -5.09
N ASP A 145 -5.19 9.28 -4.58
CA ASP A 145 -5.46 10.70 -4.85
C ASP A 145 -4.29 11.59 -4.41
N SER A 146 -3.82 11.39 -3.16
CA SER A 146 -2.68 12.14 -2.58
C SER A 146 -1.39 11.99 -3.38
N ASN A 147 -1.17 10.82 -4.01
CA ASN A 147 0.04 10.55 -4.80
C ASN A 147 -0.08 10.95 -6.27
N THR A 148 -1.30 11.12 -6.80
CA THR A 148 -1.52 11.39 -8.23
C THR A 148 -1.87 12.84 -8.53
N ARG A 149 -2.52 13.55 -7.60
CA ARG A 149 -2.86 14.96 -7.77
C ARG A 149 -1.79 15.91 -7.22
N GLY A 150 -0.87 15.42 -6.39
CA GLY A 150 -0.04 16.30 -5.55
C GLY A 150 -0.89 17.01 -4.50
N ASP A 151 -0.24 17.69 -3.55
CA ASP A 151 -0.80 18.43 -2.40
C ASP A 151 -2.32 18.66 -2.46
N GLY A 152 -3.05 18.02 -1.55
CA GLY A 152 -4.50 17.94 -1.58
C GLY A 152 -5.17 19.30 -1.41
N ASN A 153 -5.63 19.88 -2.53
CA ASN A 153 -6.56 21.01 -2.56
C ASN A 153 -7.83 20.64 -3.32
#